data_AF-A0A2V6GDY3-F1
#
_entry.id   AF-A0A2V6GDY3-F1
#
_cell.length_a   1.000
_cell.length_b   1.000
_cell.length_c   1.000
_cell.angle_alpha   90.00
_cell.angle_beta   90.00
_cell.angle_gamma   90.00
#
_symmetry.space_group_name_H-M   'P 1'
#
loop_
_entity.id
_entity.type
_entity.pdbx_description
1 polymer ?
#
loop_
_entity_poly.entity_id
_entity_poly.type
_entity_poly.pdbx_seq_one_letter_code
_entity_poly.pdbx_strand_id
1 'polypeptide(L)' 'ITVPLLSDYEHKVAKTYDVAYDSFLPQMNLGMGGVPKRAVFIIDRNGIIQYAESNDDARALPNFEKVKAKLAELK' A
#
# COMPACT_ATOMS: atom_id res chain seq x y z
N ILE A 1 -0.43 3.38 -20.57
CA ILE A 1 0.36 2.71 -19.50
C ILE A 1 -0.40 1.46 -19.11
N THR A 2 0.26 0.30 -19.09
CA THR A 2 -0.33 -0.96 -18.61
C THR A 2 0.25 -1.24 -17.23
N VAL A 3 -0.60 -1.36 -16.22
CA VAL A 3 -0.22 -1.69 -14.84
C VAL A 3 -0.80 -3.06 -14.50
N PRO A 4 0.01 -4.04 -14.04
CA PRO A 4 -0.52 -5.34 -13.63
C PRO A 4 -1.40 -5.17 -12.39
N LEU A 5 -2.58 -5.79 -12.42
CA LEU A 5 -3.44 -5.91 -11.26
C LEU A 5 -3.23 -7.30 -10.66
N LEU A 6 -3.00 -7.35 -9.34
CA LEU A 6 -2.73 -8.57 -8.59
C LEU A 6 -3.87 -8.81 -7.59
N SER A 7 -4.13 -10.09 -7.28
CA SER A 7 -5.11 -10.49 -6.27
C SER A 7 -4.39 -11.08 -5.05
N ASP A 8 -4.43 -10.37 -3.92
CA ASP A 8 -4.00 -10.87 -2.61
C ASP A 8 -5.18 -11.55 -1.90
N TYR A 9 -5.69 -12.63 -2.49
CA TYR A 9 -6.92 -13.31 -2.04
C TYR A 9 -6.86 -13.77 -0.58
N GLU A 10 -5.69 -14.22 -0.13
CA GLU A 10 -5.46 -14.72 1.23
C GLU A 10 -5.06 -13.61 2.23
N HIS A 11 -5.02 -12.34 1.78
CA HIS A 11 -4.57 -11.19 2.56
C HIS A 11 -3.15 -11.32 3.13
N LYS A 12 -2.31 -12.18 2.54
CA LYS A 12 -0.98 -12.52 3.07
C LYS A 12 -0.01 -11.38 2.80
N VAL A 13 -0.09 -10.77 1.62
CA VAL A 13 0.82 -9.69 1.24
C VAL A 13 0.51 -8.44 2.07
N ALA A 14 -0.76 -8.06 2.18
CA ALA A 14 -1.17 -6.91 2.98
C ALA A 14 -0.72 -7.03 4.45
N LYS A 15 -0.82 -8.23 5.04
CA LYS A 15 -0.33 -8.50 6.40
C LYS A 15 1.20 -8.46 6.49
N THR A 16 1.89 -9.05 5.52
CA THR A 16 3.36 -9.11 5.50
C THR A 16 3.98 -7.71 5.40
N TYR A 17 3.31 -6.80 4.69
CA TYR A 17 3.73 -5.40 4.54
C TYR A 17 3.16 -4.47 5.62
N ASP A 18 2.49 -5.01 6.64
CA ASP A 18 1.88 -4.25 7.75
C ASP A 18 0.87 -3.17 7.30
N VAL A 19 0.12 -3.49 6.24
CA VAL A 19 -0.89 -2.59 5.64
C VAL A 19 -2.25 -3.25 5.58
N ALA A 20 -2.55 -4.19 6.47
CA ALA A 20 -3.90 -4.73 6.61
C ALA A 20 -4.69 -3.95 7.67
N TYR A 21 -5.96 -3.65 7.39
CA TYR A 21 -6.90 -3.25 8.43
C TYR A 21 -7.33 -4.49 9.24
N ASP A 22 -7.42 -4.37 10.56
CA ASP A 22 -8.01 -5.40 11.42
C ASP A 22 -9.53 -5.51 11.21
N SER A 23 -10.19 -4.36 11.04
CA SER A 23 -11.60 -4.23 10.69
C SER A 23 -11.78 -2.97 9.86
N PHE A 24 -12.27 -3.10 8.63
CA PHE A 24 -12.15 -2.05 7.63
C PHE A 24 -12.83 -0.72 7.96
N LEU A 25 -14.12 -0.47 7.85
CA LEU A 25 -14.73 0.79 8.31
C LEU A 25 -15.93 0.39 9.17
N PRO A 26 -15.72 -0.04 10.42
CA PRO A 26 -16.78 -0.60 11.26
C PRO A 26 -17.92 0.40 11.48
N GLN A 27 -17.61 1.70 11.56
CA GLN A 27 -18.58 2.79 11.64
C GLN A 27 -19.50 2.92 10.42
N MET A 28 -19.12 2.33 9.28
CA MET A 28 -19.92 2.26 8.05
C MET A 28 -20.48 0.84 7.82
N ASN A 29 -20.46 -0.03 8.83
CA ASN A 29 -20.86 -1.44 8.74
C ASN A 29 -20.00 -2.26 7.74
N LEU A 30 -18.74 -1.87 7.55
CA LEU A 30 -17.77 -2.56 6.70
C LEU A 30 -16.67 -3.21 7.56
N GLY A 31 -17.02 -4.19 8.39
CA GLY A 31 -16.10 -4.80 9.37
C GLY A 31 -15.10 -5.83 8.84
N MET A 32 -14.81 -5.85 7.54
CA MET A 32 -13.91 -6.86 6.95
C MET A 32 -12.46 -6.63 7.39
N GLY A 33 -11.82 -7.63 7.97
CA GLY A 33 -10.38 -7.63 8.23
C GLY A 33 -9.57 -8.04 7.00
N GLY A 34 -8.29 -7.66 6.95
CA GLY A 34 -7.39 -8.00 5.84
C GLY A 34 -7.50 -7.10 4.61
N VAL A 35 -8.39 -6.09 4.63
CA VAL A 35 -8.46 -5.08 3.57
C VAL A 35 -7.15 -4.29 3.56
N PRO A 36 -6.46 -4.15 2.42
CA PRO A 36 -5.24 -3.37 2.36
C PRO A 36 -5.53 -1.87 2.54
N LYS A 37 -4.77 -1.22 3.42
CA LYS A 37 -4.67 0.22 3.55
C LYS A 37 -4.20 0.82 2.22
N ARG A 38 -4.54 2.09 1.97
CA ARG A 38 -3.92 2.79 0.86
C ARG A 38 -2.44 3.01 1.18
N ALA A 39 -1.59 2.31 0.44
CA ALA A 39 -0.16 2.30 0.66
C ALA A 39 0.62 2.33 -0.66
N VAL A 40 1.84 2.84 -0.61
CA VAL A 40 2.78 2.86 -1.73
C VAL A 40 4.14 2.39 -1.22
N PHE A 41 4.74 1.47 -1.96
CA PHE A 41 6.09 0.99 -1.72
C PHE A 41 6.91 1.15 -3.00
N ILE A 42 8.15 1.62 -2.88
CA ILE A 42 9.13 1.59 -3.96
C ILE A 42 10.18 0.55 -3.57
N ILE A 43 10.37 -0.44 -4.43
CA ILE A 43 11.32 -1.54 -4.23
C ILE A 43 12.36 -1.46 -5.34
N ASP A 44 13.64 -1.51 -4.98
CA ASP A 44 14.74 -1.49 -5.96
C ASP A 44 14.99 -2.88 -6.58
N ARG A 45 15.97 -2.96 -7.50
CA ARG A 45 16.33 -4.20 -8.19
C ARG A 45 16.96 -5.27 -7.29
N ASN A 46 17.43 -4.89 -6.11
CA ASN A 46 17.97 -5.81 -5.10
C ASN A 46 16.85 -6.31 -4.16
N GLY A 47 15.61 -5.89 -4.37
CA GLY A 47 14.47 -6.26 -3.52
C GLY A 47 14.38 -5.45 -2.23
N ILE A 48 15.10 -4.33 -2.11
CA ILE A 48 15.10 -3.48 -0.91
C ILE A 48 14.02 -2.41 -1.04
N ILE A 49 13.23 -2.22 0.03
CA ILE A 49 12.25 -1.14 0.13
C ILE A 49 13.00 0.19 0.28
N GLN A 50 12.87 1.06 -0.71
CA GLN A 50 13.47 2.39 -0.76
C GLN A 50 12.52 3.50 -0.31
N TYR A 51 11.21 3.22 -0.34
CA TYR A 51 10.15 4.10 0.13
C TYR A 51 8.97 3.26 0.60
N ALA A 52 8.36 3.67 1.70
CA ALA A 52 7.11 3.13 2.17
C ALA A 52 6.25 4.27 2.71
N GLU A 53 4.98 4.29 2.31
CA GLU A 53 3.95 5.08 2.97
C GLU A 53 2.66 4.29 3.03
N SER A 54 1.93 4.47 4.12
CA SER A 54 0.57 3.95 4.30
C SER A 54 -0.23 4.97 5.11
N ASN A 55 -1.54 5.00 4.89
CA ASN A 55 -2.43 5.84 5.69
C ASN A 55 -3.59 5.01 6.25
N ASP A 56 -3.96 5.29 7.50
CA ASP A 56 -5.11 4.66 8.14
C ASP A 56 -6.43 5.20 7.58
N ASP A 57 -6.47 6.45 7.11
CA ASP A 57 -7.61 6.96 6.35
C ASP A 57 -7.56 6.42 4.91
N ALA A 58 -8.50 5.53 4.58
CA ALA A 58 -8.64 4.96 3.25
C ALA A 58 -8.90 6.01 2.15
N ARG A 59 -9.31 7.24 2.51
CA ARG A 59 -9.53 8.36 1.57
C ARG A 59 -8.28 9.20 1.33
N ALA A 60 -7.30 9.14 2.23
CA ALA A 60 -6.07 9.90 2.07
C ALA A 60 -5.35 9.43 0.79
N LEU A 61 -4.84 10.38 0.01
CA LEU A 61 -4.05 10.07 -1.18
C LEU A 61 -2.57 9.89 -0.81
N PRO A 62 -1.82 9.09 -1.58
CA PRO A 62 -0.37 8.97 -1.43
C PRO A 62 0.34 10.30 -1.72
N ASN A 63 1.56 10.48 -1.21
CA ASN A 63 2.35 11.67 -1.52
C ASN A 63 3.07 11.50 -2.86
N PHE A 64 2.36 11.83 -3.94
CA PHE A 64 2.87 11.66 -5.31
C PHE A 64 4.20 12.38 -5.57
N GLU A 65 4.44 13.53 -4.94
CA GLU A 65 5.68 14.29 -5.12
C GLU A 65 6.88 13.58 -4.46
N LYS A 66 6.71 13.03 -3.25
CA LYS A 66 7.75 12.21 -2.60
C LYS A 66 8.03 10.92 -3.38
N VAL A 67 6.98 10.26 -3.88
CA VAL A 67 7.11 9.06 -4.71
C VAL A 67 7.94 9.35 -5.97
N LYS A 68 7.61 10.41 -6.71
CA LYS A 68 8.36 10.82 -7.91
C LYS A 68 9.80 11.22 -7.58
N ALA A 69 10.00 11.97 -6.50
CA ALA A 69 11.33 12.37 -6.05
C ALA A 69 12.21 11.14 -5.75
N LYS A 70 11.66 10.15 -5.02
CA LYS A 70 12.43 8.94 -4.71
C LYS A 70 12.73 8.09 -5.94
N LEU A 71 11.79 7.96 -6.87
CA LEU A 71 12.03 7.28 -8.14
C LEU A 71 13.14 7.95 -8.97
N ALA A 72 13.28 9.29 -8.89
CA ALA A 72 14.32 10.01 -9.60
C ALA A 72 15.73 9.76 -9.04
N GLU A 73 15.85 9.41 -7.75
CA GLU A 73 17.11 9.02 -7.10
C GLU A 73 17.59 7.61 -7.48
N LEU A 74 16.65 6.70 -7.79
CA LEU A 74 16.91 5.27 -8.02
C LEU A 74 17.23 4.91 -9.49
N LYS A 75 17.70 5.90 -10.26
CA LYS A 75 18.05 5.71 -11.68
C LYS A 75 19.16 4.69 -11.90
#